data_AF-A0A7Z9PXQ0-F1
#
_entry.id   AF-A0A7Z9PXQ0-F1
#
_cell.length_a   1.000
_cell.length_b   1.000
_cell.length_c   1.000
_cell.angle_alpha   90.00
_cell.angle_beta   90.00
_cell.angle_gamma   90.00
#
_symmetry.space_group_name_H-M   'P 1'
#
loop_
_entity.id
_entity.type
_entity.pdbx_description
1 polymer ?
#
loop_
_entity_poly.entity_id
_entity_poly.type
_entity_poly.pdbx_seq_one_letter_code
_entity_poly.pdbx_strand_id
1 'polypeptide(L)'
;MAEIVLNRRRRDRGLSMVELLIAIFVVSVGILGTVSALWYGIRSERNSERRTHAVFQARELINILRSGNYPFANPANLVVGSDVNDGDIDNDGDDNGPRKPFNAPPFANHFPANPFNFQRRIEMKQLSTDPNSHLSNMAAIKVTVYWVQGNSEKEVTLWAYHRRP
;
A
#
# COMPACT_ATOMS: atom_id res chain seq x y z
N MET A 1 76.88 42.67 2.62
CA MET A 1 75.92 41.59 2.98
C MET A 1 74.96 41.47 1.82
N ALA A 2 75.08 40.43 0.99
CA ALA A 2 74.18 40.21 -0.14
C ALA A 2 73.09 39.20 0.27
N GLU A 3 71.85 39.66 0.24
CA GLU A 3 70.67 38.89 0.63
C GLU A 3 70.28 37.93 -0.51
N ILE A 4 70.35 36.62 -0.25
CA ILE A 4 69.93 35.60 -1.21
C ILE A 4 68.40 35.52 -1.16
N VAL A 5 67.73 36.23 -2.06
CA VAL A 5 66.28 36.10 -2.26
C VAL A 5 66.01 34.77 -2.96
N LEU A 6 65.70 33.73 -2.18
CA LEU A 6 65.20 32.45 -2.68
C LEU A 6 63.79 32.66 -3.27
N ASN A 7 63.76 32.95 -4.57
CA ASN A 7 62.52 33.02 -5.33
C ASN A 7 61.92 31.61 -5.47
N ARG A 8 61.07 31.23 -4.51
CA ARG A 8 60.35 29.97 -4.48
C ARG A 8 59.30 29.99 -5.60
N ARG A 9 59.70 29.55 -6.80
CA ARG A 9 58.77 29.34 -7.94
C ARG A 9 57.63 28.44 -7.46
N ARG A 10 56.45 29.00 -7.22
CA ARG A 10 55.21 28.23 -7.14
C ARG A 10 55.03 27.61 -8.52
N ARG A 11 55.23 26.30 -8.58
CA ARG A 11 55.07 25.54 -9.81
C ARG A 11 53.58 25.34 -9.98
N ASP A 12 52.92 26.26 -10.68
CA ASP A 12 51.55 26.08 -11.12
C ASP A 12 51.53 24.88 -12.07
N ARG A 13 51.15 23.73 -11.52
CA ARG A 13 51.01 22.50 -12.29
C ARG A 13 49.62 22.53 -12.92
N GLY A 14 49.57 22.75 -14.23
CA GLY A 14 48.36 22.57 -15.01
C GLY A 14 47.92 21.10 -15.00
N LEU A 15 46.63 20.88 -15.20
CA LEU A 15 46.03 19.55 -15.25
C LEU A 15 46.52 18.81 -16.50
N SER A 16 47.06 17.60 -16.33
CA SER A 16 47.42 16.75 -17.47
C SER A 16 46.16 16.28 -18.22
N MET A 17 46.23 16.10 -19.54
CA MET A 17 45.14 15.51 -20.34
C MET A 17 44.68 14.16 -19.79
N VAL A 18 45.62 13.35 -19.30
CA VAL A 18 45.33 12.03 -18.71
C VAL A 18 44.59 12.20 -17.38
N GLU A 19 44.98 13.19 -16.57
CA GLU A 19 44.31 13.52 -15.31
C GLU A 19 42.86 13.97 -15.55
N LEU A 20 42.64 14.78 -16.60
CA LEU A 20 41.30 15.22 -16.99
C LEU A 20 40.43 14.04 -17.44
N LEU A 21 40.99 13.12 -18.23
CA LEU A 21 40.29 11.91 -18.67
C LEU A 21 39.89 11.01 -17.50
N ILE A 22 40.81 10.80 -16.55
CA ILE A 22 40.53 10.03 -15.34
C ILE A 22 39.46 10.74 -14.49
N ALA A 23 39.55 12.07 -14.33
CA ALA A 23 38.57 12.85 -13.58
C ALA A 23 37.16 12.73 -14.20
N ILE A 24 37.04 12.90 -15.52
CA ILE A 24 35.76 12.75 -16.23
C ILE A 24 35.22 11.33 -16.10
N PHE A 25 36.08 10.31 -16.20
CA PHE A 25 35.68 8.92 -16.03
C PHE A 25 35.11 8.65 -14.63
N VAL A 26 35.83 9.06 -13.58
CA VAL A 26 35.40 8.89 -12.18
C VAL A 26 34.10 9.64 -11.90
N VAL A 27 33.98 10.89 -12.37
CA VAL A 27 32.76 11.68 -12.23
C VAL A 27 31.58 11.03 -12.95
N SER A 28 31.80 10.51 -14.16
CA SER A 28 30.76 9.84 -14.94
C SER A 28 30.25 8.58 -14.24
N VAL A 29 31.16 7.75 -13.71
CA VAL A 29 30.79 6.55 -12.92
C VAL A 29 30.03 6.95 -11.65
N GLY A 30 30.47 8.03 -10.98
CA GLY A 30 29.78 8.57 -9.80
C GLY A 30 28.36 9.03 -10.11
N ILE A 31 28.16 9.76 -11.21
CA ILE A 31 26.83 10.23 -11.63
C ILE A 31 25.92 9.05 -12.01
N LEU A 32 26.42 8.04 -12.73
CA LEU A 32 25.60 6.87 -13.04
C LEU A 32 25.14 6.13 -11.77
N GLY A 33 26.02 6.02 -10.77
CA GLY A 33 25.69 5.42 -9.49
C GLY A 33 24.56 6.17 -8.76
N THR A 34 24.64 7.50 -8.70
CA THR A 34 23.62 8.32 -8.02
C THR A 34 22.28 8.31 -8.76
N VAL A 35 22.28 8.42 -10.09
CA VAL A 35 21.06 8.34 -10.91
C VAL A 35 20.36 6.98 -10.73
N SER A 36 21.14 5.90 -10.69
CA SER A 36 20.60 4.56 -10.45
C SER A 36 19.92 4.47 -9.08
N ALA A 37 20.57 4.99 -8.02
CA ALA A 37 19.99 4.99 -6.68
C ALA A 37 18.69 5.82 -6.60
N LEU A 38 18.65 7.00 -7.24
CA LEU A 38 17.46 7.85 -7.31
C LEU A 38 16.30 7.15 -8.03
N TRP A 39 16.60 6.44 -9.12
CA TRP A 39 15.58 5.69 -9.86
C TRP A 39 14.92 4.60 -9.00
N TYR A 40 15.72 3.86 -8.23
CA TYR A 40 15.19 2.89 -7.27
C TYR A 40 14.35 3.55 -6.17
N GLY A 41 14.76 4.73 -5.69
CA GLY A 41 14.01 5.53 -4.71
C GLY A 41 12.61 5.91 -5.21
N ILE A 42 12.51 6.52 -6.39
CA ILE A 42 11.22 6.95 -6.97
C ILE A 42 10.28 5.77 -7.19
N ARG A 43 10.81 4.62 -7.64
CA ARG A 43 9.99 3.40 -7.81
C ARG A 43 9.47 2.87 -6.48
N SER A 44 10.25 2.98 -5.42
CA SER A 44 9.85 2.62 -4.05
C SER A 44 8.75 3.55 -3.52
N GLU A 45 8.85 4.86 -3.75
CA GLU A 45 7.85 5.84 -3.30
C GLU A 45 6.47 5.60 -3.89
N ARG A 46 6.37 5.36 -5.21
CA ARG A 46 5.09 5.05 -5.87
C ARG A 46 4.44 3.77 -5.32
N ASN A 47 5.24 2.81 -4.86
CA ASN A 47 4.74 1.60 -4.21
C ASN A 47 4.16 1.90 -2.83
N SER A 48 4.88 2.73 -2.06
CA SER A 48 4.47 3.17 -0.73
C SER A 48 3.17 3.99 -0.76
N GLU A 49 2.99 4.86 -1.75
CA GLU A 49 1.77 5.67 -1.92
C GLU A 49 0.53 4.77 -2.11
N ARG A 50 0.54 3.87 -3.11
CA ARG A 50 -0.60 2.99 -3.38
C ARG A 50 -0.96 2.11 -2.20
N ARG A 51 0.05 1.54 -1.53
CA ARG A 51 -0.16 0.71 -0.35
C ARG A 51 -0.75 1.52 0.81
N THR A 52 -0.28 2.75 1.01
CA THR A 52 -0.84 3.67 2.02
C THR A 52 -2.31 3.96 1.75
N HIS A 53 -2.66 4.26 0.49
CA HIS A 53 -4.05 4.47 0.09
C HIS A 53 -4.91 3.21 0.26
N ALA A 54 -4.41 2.03 -0.11
CA ALA A 54 -5.13 0.77 0.06
C ALA A 54 -5.43 0.48 1.54
N VAL A 55 -4.44 0.67 2.42
CA VAL A 55 -4.61 0.51 3.88
C VAL A 55 -5.61 1.53 4.43
N PHE A 56 -5.52 2.79 4.00
CA PHE A 56 -6.45 3.84 4.43
C PHE A 56 -7.88 3.52 4.02
N GLN A 57 -8.10 3.15 2.76
CA GLN A 57 -9.40 2.80 2.23
C GLN A 57 -9.99 1.54 2.88
N ALA A 58 -9.17 0.51 3.11
CA ALA A 58 -9.60 -0.69 3.83
C ALA A 58 -10.05 -0.36 5.26
N ARG A 59 -9.32 0.51 5.97
CA ARG A 59 -9.71 0.99 7.30
C ARG A 59 -11.01 1.77 7.26
N GLU A 60 -11.18 2.65 6.29
CA GLU A 60 -12.39 3.44 6.16
C GLU A 60 -13.61 2.57 5.85
N LEU A 61 -13.43 1.56 5.00
CA LEU A 61 -14.47 0.58 4.72
C LEU A 61 -14.89 -0.19 5.99
N ILE A 62 -13.93 -0.63 6.80
CA ILE A 62 -14.21 -1.23 8.12
C ILE A 62 -14.96 -0.25 9.02
N ASN A 63 -14.57 1.02 9.05
CA ASN A 63 -15.25 2.03 9.86
C ASN A 63 -16.71 2.23 9.42
N ILE A 64 -16.98 2.27 8.11
CA ILE A 64 -18.34 2.36 7.57
C ILE A 64 -19.15 1.12 7.94
N LEU A 65 -18.59 -0.07 7.79
CA LEU A 65 -19.25 -1.33 8.14
C LEU A 65 -19.65 -1.36 9.63
N ARG A 66 -18.74 -0.93 10.52
CA ARG A 66 -19.00 -0.90 11.97
C ARG A 66 -19.96 0.21 12.37
N SER A 67 -19.76 1.42 11.86
CA SER A 67 -20.60 2.59 12.20
C SER A 67 -22.05 2.41 11.73
N GLY A 68 -22.24 1.81 10.55
CA GLY A 68 -23.57 1.43 10.04
C GLY A 68 -24.14 0.16 10.65
N ASN A 69 -23.41 -0.50 11.56
CA ASN A 69 -23.80 -1.79 12.15
C ASN A 69 -24.15 -2.85 11.07
N TYR A 70 -23.48 -2.81 9.92
CA TYR A 70 -23.83 -3.62 8.74
C TYR A 70 -24.00 -5.12 9.01
N PRO A 71 -23.14 -5.78 9.82
CA PRO A 71 -23.30 -7.21 10.12
C PRO A 71 -24.63 -7.56 10.80
N PHE A 72 -25.23 -6.62 11.53
CA PHE A 72 -26.44 -6.87 12.32
C PHE A 72 -27.66 -6.04 11.88
N ALA A 73 -27.47 -5.06 10.99
CA ALA A 73 -28.55 -4.21 10.49
C ALA A 73 -29.53 -4.98 9.60
N ASN A 74 -29.03 -5.94 8.81
CA ASN A 74 -29.85 -6.80 7.96
C ASN A 74 -29.20 -8.20 7.91
N PRO A 75 -29.92 -9.29 8.25
CA PRO A 75 -29.40 -10.66 8.13
C PRO A 75 -28.87 -10.99 6.73
N ALA A 76 -29.42 -10.39 5.68
CA ALA A 76 -28.95 -10.57 4.31
C ALA A 76 -27.49 -10.12 4.09
N ASN A 77 -26.98 -9.20 4.93
CA ASN A 77 -25.61 -8.72 4.83
C ASN A 77 -24.58 -9.76 5.30
N LEU A 78 -24.99 -10.78 6.07
CA LEU A 78 -24.10 -11.89 6.45
C LEU A 78 -24.12 -13.02 5.42
N VAL A 79 -25.07 -13.01 4.49
CA VAL A 79 -25.15 -14.02 3.43
C VAL A 79 -24.00 -13.83 2.46
N VAL A 80 -23.26 -14.92 2.22
CA VAL A 80 -22.14 -14.97 1.27
C VAL A 80 -22.66 -14.66 -0.14
N GLY A 81 -21.96 -13.77 -0.85
CA GLY A 81 -22.32 -13.30 -2.19
C GLY A 81 -23.30 -12.13 -2.21
N SER A 82 -23.73 -11.61 -1.05
CA SER A 82 -24.51 -10.36 -0.98
C SER A 82 -23.68 -9.14 -1.42
N ASP A 83 -24.31 -7.97 -1.56
CA ASP A 83 -23.61 -6.73 -1.93
C ASP A 83 -22.52 -6.31 -0.91
N VAL A 84 -22.69 -6.73 0.35
CA VAL A 84 -21.83 -6.36 1.48
C VAL A 84 -20.86 -7.49 1.86
N ASN A 85 -21.26 -8.76 1.74
CA ASN A 85 -20.45 -9.91 2.10
C ASN A 85 -20.14 -10.78 0.88
N ASP A 86 -18.86 -10.83 0.52
CA ASP A 86 -18.32 -11.49 -0.67
C ASP A 86 -17.79 -12.91 -0.37
N GLY A 87 -17.70 -13.33 0.89
CA GLY A 87 -17.16 -14.63 1.29
C GLY A 87 -17.38 -15.00 2.77
N ASP A 88 -16.96 -16.19 3.15
CA ASP A 88 -16.97 -16.68 4.52
C ASP A 88 -15.57 -16.62 5.12
N ILE A 89 -15.47 -16.04 6.30
CA ILE A 89 -14.19 -15.65 6.92
C ILE A 89 -13.36 -16.84 7.42
N ASP A 90 -13.99 -17.99 7.63
CA ASP A 90 -13.36 -19.23 8.13
C ASP A 90 -13.27 -20.33 7.07
N ASN A 91 -13.61 -20.00 5.82
CA ASN A 91 -13.52 -20.91 4.70
C ASN A 91 -12.43 -20.47 3.72
N ASP A 92 -11.19 -20.85 4.01
CA ASP A 92 -10.03 -20.59 3.15
C ASP A 92 -10.21 -21.10 1.70
N GLY A 93 -11.14 -22.03 1.46
CA GLY A 93 -11.47 -22.52 0.12
C GLY A 93 -12.15 -21.48 -0.77
N ASP A 94 -12.73 -20.43 -0.20
CA ASP A 94 -13.35 -19.34 -0.94
C ASP A 94 -12.42 -18.13 -1.12
N ASP A 95 -11.19 -18.16 -0.59
CA ASP A 95 -10.29 -17.00 -0.54
C ASP A 95 -9.98 -16.38 -1.93
N ASN A 96 -10.15 -17.18 -2.98
CA ASN A 96 -10.00 -16.81 -4.39
C ASN A 96 -11.35 -16.46 -5.08
N GLY A 97 -12.38 -16.16 -4.30
CA GLY A 97 -13.74 -15.86 -4.77
C GLY A 97 -13.84 -14.59 -5.61
N PRO A 98 -15.03 -14.32 -6.17
CA PRO A 98 -15.25 -13.15 -7.01
C PRO A 98 -14.96 -11.85 -6.25
N ARG A 99 -14.19 -10.96 -6.89
CA ARG A 99 -13.84 -9.64 -6.35
C ARG A 99 -14.73 -8.58 -6.97
N LYS A 100 -15.05 -7.55 -6.20
CA LYS A 100 -15.84 -6.42 -6.68
C LYS A 100 -14.99 -5.16 -6.79
N PRO A 101 -15.35 -4.19 -7.65
CA PRO A 101 -14.79 -2.85 -7.57
C PRO A 101 -14.88 -2.31 -6.13
N PHE A 102 -13.88 -1.57 -5.67
CA PHE A 102 -13.84 -1.06 -4.30
C PHE A 102 -15.12 -0.27 -3.93
N ASN A 103 -15.63 0.52 -4.87
CA ASN A 103 -16.83 1.33 -4.74
C ASN A 103 -18.13 0.64 -5.18
N ALA A 104 -18.12 -0.68 -5.41
CA ALA A 104 -19.33 -1.43 -5.72
C ALA A 104 -20.40 -1.24 -4.62
N PRO A 105 -21.70 -1.30 -4.96
CA PRO A 105 -22.79 -1.17 -3.99
C PRO A 105 -22.54 -2.03 -2.74
N PRO A 106 -22.89 -1.54 -1.54
CA PRO A 106 -23.57 -0.27 -1.23
C PRO A 106 -22.63 0.96 -1.09
N PHE A 107 -21.34 0.85 -1.44
CA PHE A 107 -20.34 1.87 -1.07
C PHE A 107 -20.07 2.95 -2.10
N ALA A 108 -20.80 2.97 -3.22
CA ALA A 108 -20.59 3.93 -4.32
C ALA A 108 -20.62 5.39 -3.85
N ASN A 109 -21.54 5.73 -2.93
CA ASN A 109 -21.67 7.09 -2.39
C ASN A 109 -20.58 7.45 -1.37
N HIS A 110 -20.02 6.45 -0.68
CA HIS A 110 -18.95 6.65 0.30
C HIS A 110 -17.59 6.80 -0.39
N PHE A 111 -17.41 6.14 -1.52
CA PHE A 111 -16.18 6.14 -2.31
C PHE A 111 -16.48 6.49 -3.77
N PRO A 112 -16.84 7.75 -4.07
CA PRO A 112 -17.22 8.16 -5.43
C PRO A 112 -16.07 8.07 -6.43
N ALA A 113 -14.82 8.13 -5.96
CA ALA A 113 -13.62 7.99 -6.77
C ALA A 113 -12.83 6.74 -6.39
N ASN A 114 -12.37 6.00 -7.40
CA ASN A 114 -11.44 4.87 -7.24
C ASN A 114 -10.16 5.13 -8.07
N PRO A 115 -9.28 6.05 -7.62
CA PRO A 115 -8.17 6.55 -8.44
C PRO A 115 -7.14 5.47 -8.82
N PHE A 116 -7.06 4.38 -8.06
CA PHE A 116 -6.11 3.30 -8.29
C PHE A 116 -6.76 2.01 -8.79
N ASN A 117 -8.05 2.05 -9.19
CA ASN A 117 -8.82 0.90 -9.62
C ASN A 117 -8.74 -0.28 -8.63
N PHE A 118 -8.81 0.03 -7.34
CA PHE A 118 -8.82 -0.98 -6.29
C PHE A 118 -10.03 -1.91 -6.46
N GLN A 119 -9.79 -3.18 -6.20
CA GLN A 119 -10.83 -4.18 -5.99
C GLN A 119 -10.91 -4.50 -4.51
N ARG A 120 -12.09 -4.90 -4.04
CA ARG A 120 -12.31 -5.32 -2.67
C ARG A 120 -12.87 -6.74 -2.61
N ARG A 121 -12.65 -7.36 -1.46
CA ARG A 121 -13.38 -8.51 -0.98
C ARG A 121 -13.64 -8.32 0.50
N ILE A 122 -14.91 -8.41 0.89
CA ILE A 122 -15.33 -8.28 2.28
C ILE A 122 -15.85 -9.64 2.72
N GLU A 123 -15.34 -10.17 3.83
CA GLU A 123 -15.83 -11.40 4.43
C GLU A 123 -16.32 -11.07 5.84
N MET A 124 -17.53 -11.49 6.14
CA MET A 124 -18.16 -11.23 7.44
C MET A 124 -18.83 -12.48 7.96
N LYS A 125 -18.68 -12.71 9.26
CA LYS A 125 -19.35 -13.81 9.96
C LYS A 125 -19.71 -13.41 11.38
N GLN A 126 -20.89 -13.81 11.82
CA GLN A 126 -21.24 -13.75 13.24
C GLN A 126 -20.45 -14.82 14.00
N LEU A 127 -19.84 -14.47 15.13
CA LEU A 127 -18.93 -15.38 15.85
C LEU A 127 -19.65 -16.58 16.48
N SER A 128 -20.95 -16.47 16.75
CA SER A 128 -21.77 -17.58 17.21
C SER A 128 -23.23 -17.36 16.83
N THR A 129 -23.94 -18.43 16.50
CA THR A 129 -25.39 -18.41 16.29
C THR A 129 -26.19 -18.73 17.55
N ASP A 130 -25.52 -19.12 18.65
CA ASP A 130 -26.18 -19.43 19.93
C ASP A 130 -26.60 -18.13 20.65
N PRO A 131 -27.92 -17.87 20.83
CA PRO A 131 -28.40 -16.65 21.49
C PRO A 131 -27.90 -16.45 22.92
N ASN A 132 -27.48 -17.53 23.59
CA ASN A 132 -26.99 -17.47 24.97
C ASN A 132 -25.50 -17.14 25.07
N SER A 133 -24.78 -17.20 23.96
CA SER A 133 -23.36 -16.85 23.91
C SER A 133 -23.18 -15.35 23.72
N HIS A 134 -22.28 -14.74 24.48
CA HIS A 134 -21.88 -13.33 24.28
C HIS A 134 -21.32 -13.08 22.87
N LEU A 135 -20.77 -14.12 22.23
CA LEU A 135 -20.25 -14.09 20.86
C LEU A 135 -21.35 -13.93 19.81
N SER A 136 -22.61 -14.21 20.14
CA SER A 136 -23.73 -13.94 19.22
C SER A 136 -23.93 -12.45 18.96
N ASN A 137 -23.47 -11.58 19.86
CA ASN A 137 -23.50 -10.14 19.67
C ASN A 137 -22.22 -9.61 19.00
N MET A 138 -21.38 -10.49 18.45
CA MET A 138 -20.11 -10.14 17.83
C MET A 138 -20.00 -10.70 16.41
N ALA A 139 -19.45 -9.90 15.51
CA ALA A 139 -19.17 -10.29 14.14
C ALA A 139 -17.70 -10.00 13.82
N ALA A 140 -17.07 -10.93 13.10
CA ALA A 140 -15.77 -10.70 12.50
C ALA A 140 -15.96 -10.09 11.10
N ILE A 141 -15.06 -9.18 10.74
CA ILE A 141 -15.02 -8.50 9.46
C ILE A 141 -13.58 -8.58 8.96
N LYS A 142 -13.37 -9.18 7.79
CA LYS A 142 -12.11 -9.17 7.05
C LYS A 142 -12.34 -8.37 5.77
N VAL A 143 -11.48 -7.41 5.53
CA VAL A 143 -11.48 -6.61 4.31
C VAL A 143 -10.16 -6.80 3.62
N THR A 144 -10.21 -7.28 2.38
CA THR A 144 -9.06 -7.39 1.50
C THR A 144 -9.19 -6.42 0.33
N VAL A 145 -8.15 -5.63 0.11
CA VAL A 145 -8.06 -4.68 -1.02
C VAL A 145 -6.95 -5.14 -1.96
N TYR A 146 -7.27 -5.23 -3.25
CA TYR A 146 -6.38 -5.71 -4.31
C TYR A 146 -6.09 -4.61 -5.32
N TRP A 147 -4.87 -4.60 -5.85
CA TRP A 147 -4.51 -3.80 -7.01
C TRP A 147 -3.39 -4.45 -7.83
N VAL A 148 -3.29 -4.03 -9.09
CA VAL A 148 -2.19 -4.43 -9.97
C VAL A 148 -1.11 -3.36 -9.96
N GLN A 149 0.14 -3.79 -9.82
CA GLN A 149 1.30 -2.92 -9.89
C GLN A 149 2.40 -3.53 -10.77
N GLY A 150 2.56 -2.96 -11.96
CA GLY A 150 3.38 -3.58 -13.00
C GLY A 150 2.75 -4.91 -13.42
N ASN A 151 3.50 -6.01 -13.26
CA ASN A 151 3.04 -7.36 -13.58
C ASN A 151 2.67 -8.18 -12.33
N SER A 152 2.67 -7.57 -11.14
CA SER A 152 2.32 -8.25 -9.89
C SER A 152 1.01 -7.72 -9.36
N GLU A 153 0.13 -8.63 -8.96
CA GLU A 153 -0.94 -8.31 -8.04
C GLU A 153 -0.37 -8.05 -6.64
N LYS A 154 -1.02 -7.14 -5.93
CA LYS A 154 -0.74 -6.80 -4.54
C LYS A 154 -2.05 -6.72 -3.79
N GLU A 155 -1.98 -7.05 -2.51
CA GLU A 155 -3.13 -7.04 -1.63
C GLU A 155 -2.76 -6.51 -0.24
N VAL A 156 -3.79 -6.05 0.47
CA VAL A 156 -3.76 -5.72 1.89
C VAL A 156 -5.01 -6.27 2.53
N THR A 157 -4.82 -7.06 3.58
CA THR A 157 -5.91 -7.63 4.38
C THR A 157 -5.92 -6.99 5.75
N LEU A 158 -7.09 -6.53 6.19
CA LEU A 158 -7.32 -6.01 7.53
C LEU A 158 -8.46 -6.76 8.20
N TRP A 159 -8.29 -6.99 9.50
CA TRP A 159 -9.25 -7.70 10.34
C TRP A 159 -9.82 -6.75 11.40
N ALA A 160 -11.11 -6.88 11.66
CA ALA A 160 -11.78 -6.17 12.73
C ALA A 160 -12.89 -7.02 13.34
N TYR A 161 -13.17 -6.78 14.61
CA TYR A 161 -14.35 -7.28 15.28
C TYR A 161 -15.33 -6.13 15.50
N HIS A 162 -16.60 -6.44 15.32
CA HIS A 162 -17.72 -5.54 15.56
C HIS A 162 -18.60 -6.14 16.65
N ARG A 163 -19.00 -5.32 17.61
CA ARG A 163 -19.95 -5.70 18.65
C ARG A 163 -21.24 -4.94 18.41
N ARG A 164 -22.37 -5.63 18.53
CA ARG A 164 -23.69 -5.02 18.50
C ARG A 164 -23.76 -3.92 19.58
N PRO A 165 -24.26 -2.71 19.25
CA PRO A 165 -24.39 -1.63 20.21
C PRO A 165 -25.37 -1.97 21.35
#